data_AF-A0AAN1RZT3-F1
#
_entry.id   AF-A0AAN1RZT3-F1
#
_cell.length_a   1.000
_cell.length_b   1.000
_cell.length_c   1.000
_cell.angle_alpha   90.00
_cell.angle_beta   90.00
_cell.angle_gamma   90.00
#
_symmetry.space_group_name_H-M   'P 1'
#
loop_
_entity.id
_entity.type
_entity.pdbx_description
1 polymer ?
#
loop_
_entity_poly.entity_id
_entity_poly.type
_entity_poly.pdbx_seq_one_letter_code
_entity_poly.pdbx_strand_id
1 'polypeptide(L)'
;MVSPGWFDSRGLNREAFKEHVLPLLPRLLGHDEARHALLQWWNRRGNAEVARAALAELGFKLRGQAEQTLRLWRQPAMASAEPAAPIPWRRPTADWTRLRTEAAAQETTFMASNPYGVRQDYLDKYLGNLTPDRLLAFSDNFEPATELADLERLMALLARHQAKVLFVLQPFNPLVYRDLDRFEATRLRISVLCKQYALACMDMYGVQPYALGTLRDSQHLGELGWLDVSRKIVEVVGE
;
A
#
# COMPACT_ATOMS: atom_id res chain seq x y z
N MET A 1 -3.76 2.94 0.39
CA MET A 1 -3.84 2.27 -0.94
C MET A 1 -4.03 0.78 -0.71
N VAL A 2 -4.91 0.13 -1.46
CA VAL A 2 -5.13 -1.32 -1.44
C VAL A 2 -4.94 -1.82 -2.87
N SER A 3 -3.88 -2.59 -3.10
CA SER A 3 -3.58 -3.17 -4.42
C SER A 3 -4.21 -4.55 -4.55
N PRO A 4 -4.98 -4.82 -5.62
CA PRO A 4 -5.53 -6.16 -5.86
C PRO A 4 -4.44 -7.23 -5.95
N GLY A 5 -3.24 -6.89 -6.45
CA GLY A 5 -2.10 -7.81 -6.55
C GLY A 5 -1.61 -8.39 -5.22
N TRP A 6 -1.91 -7.74 -4.08
CA TRP A 6 -1.57 -8.30 -2.77
C TRP A 6 -2.38 -9.56 -2.46
N PHE A 7 -3.58 -9.67 -3.03
CA PHE A 7 -4.50 -10.78 -2.84
C PHE A 7 -4.27 -11.95 -3.80
N ASP A 8 -3.32 -11.83 -4.73
CA ASP A 8 -2.95 -12.93 -5.62
C ASP A 8 -2.13 -14.01 -4.90
N SER A 9 -1.42 -13.63 -3.82
CA SER A 9 -0.54 -14.52 -3.08
C SER A 9 -0.97 -14.68 -1.63
N ARG A 10 -0.25 -15.52 -0.88
CA ARG A 10 -0.51 -15.82 0.54
C ARG A 10 -0.11 -14.66 1.49
N GLY A 11 -0.32 -13.41 1.06
CA GLY A 11 0.09 -12.17 1.72
C GLY A 11 1.60 -11.96 1.82
N LEU A 12 2.02 -11.15 2.81
CA LEU A 12 3.41 -10.72 3.05
C LEU A 12 4.44 -11.87 2.97
N ASN A 13 5.36 -11.80 2.00
CA ASN A 13 6.40 -12.80 1.80
C ASN A 13 7.58 -12.65 2.81
N ARG A 14 8.49 -13.62 2.83
CA ARG A 14 9.63 -13.64 3.77
C ARG A 14 10.61 -12.49 3.57
N GLU A 15 10.87 -12.09 2.32
CA GLU A 15 11.79 -11.00 2.01
C GLU A 15 11.24 -9.66 2.51
N ALA A 16 9.99 -9.35 2.15
CA ALA A 16 9.31 -8.15 2.62
C ALA A 16 9.14 -8.14 4.15
N PHE A 17 8.92 -9.31 4.79
CA PHE A 17 8.91 -9.40 6.24
C PHE A 17 10.27 -9.08 6.87
N LYS A 18 11.36 -9.61 6.31
CA LYS A 18 12.72 -9.30 6.75
C LYS A 18 13.02 -7.81 6.61
N GLU A 19 12.60 -7.20 5.51
CA GLU A 19 12.88 -5.80 5.21
C GLU A 19 12.03 -4.82 6.04
N HIS A 20 10.74 -5.11 6.25
CA HIS A 20 9.81 -4.12 6.80
C HIS A 20 9.30 -4.44 8.21
N VAL A 21 9.31 -5.71 8.63
CA VAL A 21 8.76 -6.12 9.94
C VAL A 21 9.85 -6.37 10.97
N LEU A 22 10.93 -7.06 10.61
CA LEU A 22 12.03 -7.32 11.57
C LEU A 22 12.61 -6.03 12.16
N PRO A 23 12.83 -4.94 11.40
CA PRO A 23 13.30 -3.68 11.95
C PRO A 23 12.30 -2.98 12.87
N LEU A 24 11.10 -3.54 13.09
CA LEU A 24 10.12 -3.04 14.05
C LEU A 24 9.87 -4.01 15.21
N LEU A 25 10.46 -5.21 15.17
CA LEU A 25 10.13 -6.32 16.05
C LEU A 25 10.13 -5.98 17.55
N PRO A 26 11.13 -5.27 18.13
CA PRO A 26 11.07 -4.91 19.55
C PRO A 26 9.87 -4.06 19.95
N ARG A 27 9.42 -3.16 19.05
CA ARG A 27 8.25 -2.31 19.31
C ARG A 27 6.98 -3.14 19.17
N LEU A 28 6.89 -3.95 18.12
CA LEU A 28 5.73 -4.80 17.86
C LEU A 28 5.48 -5.83 18.97
N LEU A 29 6.54 -6.38 19.58
CA LEU A 29 6.41 -7.30 20.71
C LEU A 29 5.77 -6.66 21.95
N GLY A 30 5.75 -5.33 22.05
CA GLY A 30 5.07 -4.60 23.11
C GLY A 30 3.55 -4.46 22.93
N HIS A 31 2.99 -4.92 21.81
CA HIS A 31 1.56 -4.79 21.48
C HIS A 31 0.91 -6.16 21.25
N ASP A 32 -0.20 -6.45 21.94
CA ASP A 32 -0.88 -7.75 21.90
C ASP A 32 -1.36 -8.14 20.51
N GLU A 33 -1.97 -7.20 19.79
CA GLU A 33 -2.47 -7.41 18.44
C GLU A 33 -1.32 -7.70 17.46
N ALA A 34 -0.20 -7.01 17.62
CA ALA A 34 0.98 -7.22 16.79
C ALA A 34 1.63 -8.59 17.09
N ARG A 35 1.71 -9.00 18.37
CA ARG A 35 2.17 -10.35 18.73
C ARG A 35 1.30 -11.43 18.10
N HIS A 36 -0.02 -11.27 18.13
CA HIS A 36 -0.94 -12.23 17.53
C HIS A 36 -0.77 -12.30 16.00
N ALA A 37 -0.66 -11.15 15.32
CA ALA A 37 -0.39 -11.09 13.88
C ALA A 37 0.96 -11.73 13.51
N LEU A 38 2.02 -11.46 14.27
CA LEU A 38 3.35 -12.05 14.09
C LEU A 38 3.32 -13.58 14.24
N LEU A 39 2.61 -14.11 15.25
CA LEU A 39 2.46 -15.55 15.46
C LEU A 39 1.70 -16.21 14.30
N GLN A 40 0.61 -15.59 13.84
CA GLN A 40 -0.13 -16.11 12.70
C GLN A 40 0.72 -16.12 11.42
N TRP A 41 1.47 -15.05 11.15
CA TRP A 41 2.40 -15.01 10.03
C TRP A 41 3.50 -16.06 10.16
N TRP A 42 4.07 -16.22 11.35
CA TRP A 42 5.11 -17.22 11.64
C TRP A 42 4.62 -18.64 11.37
N ASN A 43 3.42 -18.99 11.81
CA ASN A 43 2.85 -20.32 11.57
C ASN A 43 2.65 -20.64 10.08
N ARG A 44 2.42 -19.61 9.25
CA ARG A 44 2.25 -19.79 7.79
C ARG A 44 3.57 -19.81 7.04
N ARG A 45 4.52 -18.95 7.42
CA ARG A 45 5.69 -18.62 6.58
C ARG A 45 7.03 -18.63 7.31
N GLY A 46 7.05 -18.74 8.63
CA GLY A 46 8.27 -18.81 9.43
C GLY A 46 9.17 -19.97 9.02
N ASN A 47 10.49 -19.77 9.14
CA ASN A 47 11.50 -20.81 8.92
C ASN A 47 12.78 -20.45 9.69
N ALA A 48 13.79 -21.34 9.62
CA ALA A 48 15.08 -21.13 10.27
C ALA A 48 15.85 -19.91 9.75
N GLU A 49 15.64 -19.51 8.49
CA GLU A 49 16.27 -18.31 7.92
C GLU A 49 15.70 -17.03 8.56
N VAL A 50 14.38 -16.90 8.61
CA VAL A 50 13.71 -15.76 9.26
C VAL A 50 14.02 -15.76 10.75
N ALA A 51 14.12 -16.92 11.41
CA ALA A 51 14.55 -17.02 12.81
C ALA A 51 15.93 -16.38 13.03
N ARG A 52 16.91 -16.74 12.18
CA ARG A 52 18.27 -16.21 12.24
C ARG A 52 18.30 -14.71 11.98
N ALA A 53 17.55 -14.25 10.98
CA ALA A 53 17.43 -12.82 10.68
C ALA A 53 16.82 -12.04 11.85
N ALA A 54 15.77 -12.57 12.49
CA ALA A 54 15.14 -11.95 13.64
C ALA A 54 16.09 -11.85 14.84
N LEU A 55 16.84 -12.92 15.14
CA LEU A 55 17.85 -12.92 16.19
C LEU A 55 18.97 -11.92 15.91
N ALA A 56 19.43 -11.82 14.66
CA ALA A 56 20.44 -10.85 14.25
C ALA A 56 19.94 -9.41 14.44
N GLU A 57 18.71 -9.10 14.01
CA GLU A 57 18.11 -7.76 14.14
C GLU A 57 17.89 -7.37 15.61
N LEU A 58 17.39 -8.29 16.43
CA LEU A 58 17.27 -8.07 17.88
C LEU A 58 18.63 -7.82 18.52
N GLY A 59 19.64 -8.63 18.18
CA GLY A 59 21.01 -8.46 18.68
C GLY A 59 21.63 -7.12 18.26
N PHE A 60 21.43 -6.71 17.00
CA PHE A 60 21.87 -5.42 16.48
C PHE A 60 21.23 -4.25 17.26
N LYS A 61 19.92 -4.29 17.47
CA LYS A 61 19.21 -3.24 18.21
C LYS A 61 19.58 -3.16 19.68
N LEU A 62 19.73 -4.30 20.34
CA LEU A 62 20.17 -4.33 21.74
C LEU A 62 21.56 -3.72 21.89
N ARG A 63 22.48 -4.05 20.97
CA ARG A 63 23.82 -3.43 20.92
C ARG A 63 23.70 -1.92 20.70
N GLY A 64 22.93 -1.48 19.71
CA GLY A 64 22.73 -0.06 19.41
C GLY A 64 22.12 0.72 20.58
N GLN A 65 21.14 0.14 21.28
CA GLN A 65 20.55 0.73 22.49
C GLN A 65 21.56 0.82 23.64
N ALA A 66 22.37 -0.22 23.86
CA ALA A 66 23.42 -0.19 24.87
C ALA A 66 24.48 0.88 24.56
N GLU A 67 24.92 0.99 23.31
CA GLU A 67 25.85 2.03 22.85
C GLU A 67 25.25 3.44 22.99
N GLN A 68 23.98 3.62 22.61
CA GLN A 68 23.29 4.90 22.76
C GLN A 68 23.14 5.28 24.23
N THR A 69 22.80 4.32 25.10
CA THR A 69 22.72 4.53 26.55
C THR A 69 24.09 4.93 27.10
N LEU A 70 25.16 4.21 26.75
CA LEU A 70 26.53 4.56 27.15
C LEU A 70 26.95 5.95 26.66
N ARG A 71 26.55 6.36 25.45
CA ARG A 71 26.78 7.72 24.93
C ARG A 71 26.02 8.77 25.74
N LEU A 72 24.74 8.54 26.03
CA LEU A 72 23.92 9.44 26.85
C LEU A 72 24.47 9.58 28.27
N TRP A 73 24.99 8.50 28.86
CA TRP A 73 25.64 8.53 30.18
C TRP A 73 26.96 9.30 30.19
N ARG A 74 27.63 9.43 29.03
CA ARG A 74 28.89 10.17 28.87
C ARG A 74 28.69 11.62 28.41
N GLN A 75 27.49 12.00 27.98
CA GLN A 75 27.18 13.36 27.55
C GLN A 75 26.42 14.10 28.66
N PRO A 76 26.74 15.36 28.95
CA PRO A 76 25.90 16.19 29.81
C PRO A 76 24.51 16.34 29.16
N ALA A 77 23.46 16.35 29.98
CA ALA A 77 22.08 16.44 29.52
C ALA A 77 21.87 17.71 28.68
N MET A 78 21.80 17.56 27.36
CA MET A 78 21.28 18.59 26.48
C MET A 78 19.75 18.50 26.48
N ALA A 79 19.09 19.63 26.68
CA ALA A 79 17.65 19.74 26.51
C ALA A 79 17.29 19.32 25.08
N SER A 80 16.53 18.23 24.96
CA SER A 80 15.91 17.87 23.68
C SER A 80 14.92 18.96 23.32
N ALA A 81 15.09 19.58 22.15
CA ALA A 81 14.06 20.45 21.61
C ALA A 81 12.76 19.65 21.51
N GLU A 82 11.67 20.18 22.07
CA GLU A 82 10.35 19.59 21.87
C GLU A 82 10.08 19.52 20.36
N PRO A 83 9.56 18.38 19.86
CA PRO A 83 9.16 18.31 18.46
C PRO A 83 8.16 19.43 18.18
N ALA A 84 8.38 20.14 17.08
CA ALA A 84 7.48 21.22 16.67
C ALA A 84 6.03 20.72 16.67
N ALA A 85 5.13 21.54 17.22
CA ALA A 85 3.71 21.22 17.21
C ALA A 85 3.26 20.88 15.78
N PRO A 86 2.43 19.84 15.59
CA PRO A 86 1.98 19.45 14.26
C PRO A 86 1.32 20.65 13.57
N ILE A 87 1.76 20.93 12.34
CA ILE A 87 1.17 21.99 11.51
C ILE A 87 -0.30 21.62 11.28
N PRO A 88 -1.27 22.49 11.66
CA PRO A 88 -2.67 22.22 11.41
C PRO A 88 -2.91 22.01 9.92
N TRP A 89 -3.51 20.88 9.56
CA TRP A 89 -3.91 20.65 8.18
C TRP A 89 -4.92 21.72 7.75
N ARG A 90 -4.71 22.30 6.57
CA ARG A 90 -5.63 23.27 5.97
C ARG A 90 -6.19 22.69 4.69
N ARG A 91 -7.51 22.81 4.52
CA ARG A 91 -8.20 22.40 3.31
C ARG A 91 -7.65 23.21 2.13
N PRO A 92 -7.04 22.56 1.12
CA PRO A 92 -6.55 23.28 -0.05
C PRO A 92 -7.73 23.80 -0.87
N THR A 93 -7.65 25.04 -1.33
CA THR A 93 -8.54 25.56 -2.38
C THR A 93 -7.93 25.15 -3.72
N ALA A 94 -8.63 24.31 -4.48
CA ALA A 94 -8.15 23.78 -5.76
C ALA A 94 -9.22 23.90 -6.84
N ASP A 95 -8.79 24.32 -8.03
CA ASP A 95 -9.60 24.23 -9.25
C ASP A 95 -9.47 22.81 -9.82
N TRP A 96 -10.33 21.91 -9.35
CA TRP A 96 -10.32 20.50 -9.74
C TRP A 96 -10.57 20.29 -11.23
N THR A 97 -11.33 21.17 -11.87
CA THR A 97 -11.62 21.07 -13.30
C THR A 97 -10.38 21.36 -14.12
N ARG A 98 -9.69 22.48 -13.82
CA ARG A 98 -8.41 22.83 -14.47
C ARG A 98 -7.37 21.73 -14.25
N LEU A 99 -7.21 21.28 -13.00
CA LEU A 99 -6.25 20.23 -12.65
C LEU A 99 -6.55 18.91 -13.38
N ARG A 100 -7.82 18.58 -13.62
CA ARG A 100 -8.20 17.37 -14.37
C ARG A 100 -7.75 17.46 -15.82
N THR A 101 -7.94 18.60 -16.46
CA THR A 101 -7.46 18.84 -17.83
C THR A 101 -5.94 18.75 -17.90
N GLU A 102 -5.24 19.37 -16.95
CA GLU A 102 -3.77 19.35 -16.88
C GLU A 102 -3.22 17.93 -16.65
N ALA A 103 -3.77 17.20 -15.68
CA ALA A 103 -3.37 15.83 -15.38
C ALA A 103 -3.55 14.90 -16.60
N ALA A 104 -4.69 15.00 -17.29
CA ALA A 104 -4.93 14.21 -18.50
C ALA A 104 -3.95 14.56 -19.64
N ALA A 105 -3.71 15.85 -19.89
CA ALA A 105 -2.78 16.31 -20.92
C ALA A 105 -1.32 15.90 -20.63
N GLN A 106 -0.91 15.98 -19.36
CA GLN A 106 0.42 15.59 -18.94
C GLN A 106 0.64 14.08 -19.09
N GLU A 107 -0.29 13.26 -18.59
CA GLU A 107 -0.14 11.81 -18.63
C GLU A 107 -0.14 11.28 -20.08
N THR A 108 -1.03 11.78 -20.92
CA THR A 108 -1.09 11.41 -22.35
C THR A 108 0.19 11.76 -23.11
N THR A 109 0.89 12.84 -22.75
CA THR A 109 2.18 13.20 -23.35
C THR A 109 3.24 12.12 -23.09
N PHE A 110 3.23 11.49 -21.92
CA PHE A 110 4.19 10.44 -21.57
C PHE A 110 3.81 9.06 -22.09
N MET A 111 2.53 8.83 -22.40
CA MET A 111 2.05 7.53 -22.85
C MET A 111 2.43 7.20 -24.29
N ALA A 112 2.75 8.19 -25.13
CA ALA A 112 2.79 8.00 -26.59
C ALA A 112 1.50 7.33 -27.10
N SER A 113 1.36 7.11 -28.40
CA SER A 113 0.18 6.43 -28.96
C SER A 113 0.29 4.90 -28.85
N ASN A 114 0.75 4.37 -27.72
CA ASN A 114 0.89 2.91 -27.54
C ASN A 114 -0.45 2.26 -27.13
N PRO A 115 -0.71 1.01 -27.56
CA PRO A 115 -2.02 0.37 -27.40
C PRO A 115 -2.33 -0.06 -25.96
N TYR A 116 -1.34 0.00 -25.06
CA TYR A 116 -1.46 -0.43 -23.66
C TYR A 116 -1.78 0.72 -22.72
N GLY A 117 -1.75 1.97 -23.20
CA GLY A 117 -2.07 3.14 -22.40
C GLY A 117 -1.20 3.26 -21.15
N VAL A 118 0.09 2.97 -21.29
CA VAL A 118 1.13 3.11 -20.26
C VAL A 118 2.18 4.12 -20.72
N ARG A 119 3.02 4.64 -19.80
CA ARG A 119 4.15 5.48 -20.19
C ARG A 119 5.13 4.74 -21.10
N GLN A 120 5.72 5.45 -22.06
CA GLN A 120 6.60 4.87 -23.08
C GLN A 120 7.84 4.20 -22.48
N ASP A 121 8.43 4.79 -21.44
CA ASP A 121 9.58 4.23 -20.73
C ASP A 121 9.26 2.89 -20.04
N TYR A 122 8.05 2.76 -19.51
CA TYR A 122 7.55 1.49 -18.97
C TYR A 122 7.33 0.47 -20.09
N LEU A 123 6.74 0.89 -21.21
CA LEU A 123 6.55 0.02 -22.38
C LEU A 123 7.88 -0.58 -22.83
N ASP A 124 8.88 0.27 -23.09
CA ASP A 124 10.18 -0.12 -23.62
C ASP A 124 10.91 -1.09 -22.68
N LYS A 125 10.81 -0.83 -21.36
CA LYS A 125 11.53 -1.61 -20.36
C LYS A 125 10.85 -2.93 -20.01
N TYR A 126 9.52 -2.96 -19.93
CA TYR A 126 8.79 -4.09 -19.33
C TYR A 126 7.87 -4.82 -20.30
N LEU A 127 7.40 -4.13 -21.34
CA LEU A 127 6.37 -4.65 -22.25
C LEU A 127 6.84 -4.89 -23.70
N GLY A 128 8.06 -4.48 -24.06
CA GLY A 128 8.60 -4.65 -25.42
C GLY A 128 8.61 -6.09 -25.94
N ASN A 129 8.62 -7.09 -25.04
CA ASN A 129 8.56 -8.52 -25.36
C ASN A 129 7.28 -9.20 -24.83
N LEU A 130 6.12 -8.52 -24.87
CA LEU A 130 4.85 -9.09 -24.41
C LEU A 130 4.47 -10.33 -25.24
N THR A 131 4.38 -11.47 -24.57
CA THR A 131 3.70 -12.68 -25.08
C THR A 131 2.24 -12.69 -24.60
N PRO A 132 1.33 -13.43 -25.26
CA PRO A 132 -0.04 -13.60 -24.78
C PRO A 132 -0.11 -14.07 -23.32
N ASP A 133 0.81 -14.94 -22.89
CA ASP A 133 0.87 -15.45 -21.51
C ASP A 133 1.17 -14.35 -20.48
N ARG A 134 1.92 -13.30 -20.84
CA ARG A 134 2.17 -12.17 -19.92
C ARG A 134 0.95 -11.30 -19.67
N LEU A 135 -0.10 -11.44 -20.48
CA LEU A 135 -1.38 -10.78 -20.26
C LEU A 135 -2.22 -11.50 -19.18
N LEU A 136 -1.85 -12.75 -18.84
CA LEU A 136 -2.36 -13.57 -17.73
C LEU A 136 -1.33 -13.56 -16.59
N ALA A 137 -1.23 -12.43 -15.90
CA ALA A 137 -0.07 -12.14 -15.05
C ALA A 137 -0.16 -12.74 -13.64
N PHE A 138 -1.33 -13.23 -13.23
CA PHE A 138 -1.59 -13.63 -11.85
C PHE A 138 -1.60 -15.15 -11.68
N SER A 139 -1.15 -15.60 -10.51
CA SER A 139 -0.92 -17.02 -10.24
C SER A 139 -2.21 -17.85 -10.34
N ASP A 140 -2.11 -19.11 -10.80
CA ASP A 140 -3.23 -20.06 -10.67
C ASP A 140 -3.58 -20.36 -9.20
N ASN A 141 -2.63 -20.16 -8.29
CA ASN A 141 -2.80 -20.40 -6.84
C ASN A 141 -3.34 -19.14 -6.12
N PHE A 142 -4.48 -18.64 -6.57
CA PHE A 142 -5.14 -17.45 -6.02
C PHE A 142 -5.66 -17.71 -4.60
N GLU A 143 -5.03 -17.08 -3.60
CA GLU A 143 -5.34 -17.31 -2.17
C GLU A 143 -5.64 -16.00 -1.40
N PRO A 144 -6.70 -15.26 -1.76
CA PRO A 144 -6.97 -13.92 -1.24
C PRO A 144 -7.32 -13.88 0.25
N ALA A 145 -7.76 -15.01 0.82
CA ALA A 145 -8.26 -15.10 2.18
C ALA A 145 -7.23 -14.64 3.24
N THR A 146 -5.95 -14.93 3.02
CA THR A 146 -4.88 -14.55 3.96
C THR A 146 -4.72 -13.04 4.02
N GLU A 147 -4.57 -12.40 2.85
CA GLU A 147 -4.40 -10.94 2.77
C GLU A 147 -5.67 -10.19 3.16
N LEU A 148 -6.86 -10.74 2.87
CA LEU A 148 -8.13 -10.19 3.36
C LEU A 148 -8.21 -10.19 4.89
N ALA A 149 -7.76 -11.26 5.55
CA ALA A 149 -7.72 -11.31 7.01
C ALA A 149 -6.70 -10.32 7.59
N ASP A 150 -5.56 -10.11 6.93
CA ASP A 150 -4.57 -9.09 7.31
C ASP A 150 -5.14 -7.66 7.14
N LEU A 151 -5.84 -7.38 6.04
CA LEU A 151 -6.54 -6.11 5.82
C LEU A 151 -7.64 -5.88 6.86
N GLU A 152 -8.47 -6.88 7.14
CA GLU A 152 -9.56 -6.79 8.12
C GLU A 152 -9.02 -6.46 9.53
N ARG A 153 -7.87 -7.03 9.93
CA ARG A 153 -7.18 -6.67 11.17
C ARG A 153 -6.77 -5.19 11.20
N LEU A 154 -6.19 -4.69 10.10
CA LEU A 154 -5.81 -3.28 9.99
C LEU A 154 -7.04 -2.37 10.09
N MET A 155 -8.12 -2.70 9.38
CA MET A 155 -9.37 -1.94 9.41
C MET A 155 -9.98 -1.93 10.82
N ALA A 156 -10.03 -3.07 11.49
CA ALA A 156 -10.49 -3.17 12.87
C ALA A 156 -9.64 -2.30 13.81
N LEU A 157 -8.32 -2.35 13.69
CA LEU A 157 -7.41 -1.52 14.48
C LEU A 157 -7.70 -0.02 14.27
N LEU A 158 -7.78 0.43 13.02
CA LEU A 158 -8.03 1.83 12.67
C LEU A 158 -9.41 2.31 13.15
N ALA A 159 -10.44 1.48 13.02
CA ALA A 159 -11.78 1.78 13.51
C ALA A 159 -11.81 1.92 15.04
N ARG A 160 -11.15 1.02 15.79
CA ARG A 160 -11.05 1.12 17.26
C ARG A 160 -10.36 2.42 17.71
N HIS A 161 -9.36 2.87 16.95
CA HIS A 161 -8.66 4.13 17.22
C HIS A 161 -9.37 5.36 16.59
N GLN A 162 -10.55 5.18 16.00
CA GLN A 162 -11.31 6.24 15.34
C GLN A 162 -10.48 7.04 14.34
N ALA A 163 -9.55 6.36 13.65
CA ALA A 163 -8.66 7.01 12.70
C ALA A 163 -9.46 7.49 11.48
N LYS A 164 -9.27 8.75 11.07
CA LYS A 164 -9.79 9.27 9.79
C LYS A 164 -8.95 8.68 8.66
N VAL A 165 -9.50 7.69 7.95
CA VAL A 165 -8.80 6.93 6.92
C VAL A 165 -9.62 6.83 5.65
N LEU A 166 -8.93 6.89 4.50
CA LEU A 166 -9.47 6.55 3.19
C LEU A 166 -8.75 5.32 2.63
N PHE A 167 -9.50 4.24 2.39
CA PHE A 167 -9.00 3.10 1.63
C PHE A 167 -9.31 3.27 0.14
N VAL A 168 -8.27 3.46 -0.67
CA VAL A 168 -8.39 3.51 -2.13
C VAL A 168 -8.09 2.13 -2.71
N LEU A 169 -9.07 1.50 -3.34
CA LEU A 169 -8.89 0.26 -4.10
C LEU A 169 -8.43 0.64 -5.50
N GLN A 170 -7.12 0.57 -5.74
CA GLN A 170 -6.55 0.97 -7.02
C GLN A 170 -6.86 -0.07 -8.10
N PRO A 171 -7.05 0.34 -9.37
CA PRO A 171 -7.26 -0.59 -10.47
C PRO A 171 -5.96 -1.22 -10.93
N PHE A 172 -6.09 -2.27 -11.73
CA PHE A 172 -5.07 -2.69 -12.68
C PHE A 172 -5.40 -2.16 -14.08
N ASN A 173 -4.41 -1.98 -14.94
CA ASN A 173 -4.63 -1.47 -16.29
C ASN A 173 -5.28 -2.57 -17.16
N PRO A 174 -6.56 -2.44 -17.58
CA PRO A 174 -7.26 -3.47 -18.35
C PRO A 174 -6.78 -3.56 -19.81
N LEU A 175 -5.95 -2.61 -20.25
CA LEU A 175 -5.27 -2.69 -21.54
C LEU A 175 -4.02 -3.58 -21.46
N VAL A 176 -3.44 -3.78 -20.26
CA VAL A 176 -2.26 -4.63 -20.03
C VAL A 176 -2.64 -6.02 -19.55
N TYR A 177 -3.57 -6.14 -18.60
CA TYR A 177 -3.96 -7.43 -18.02
C TYR A 177 -5.37 -7.85 -18.46
N ARG A 178 -5.58 -9.16 -18.61
CA ARG A 178 -6.86 -9.73 -19.09
C ARG A 178 -7.63 -10.53 -18.05
N ASP A 179 -6.96 -11.05 -17.03
CA ASP A 179 -7.54 -11.90 -16.00
C ASP A 179 -8.00 -11.12 -14.76
N LEU A 180 -8.53 -9.91 -14.95
CA LEU A 180 -8.88 -9.00 -13.85
C LEU A 180 -10.13 -9.44 -13.06
N ASP A 181 -11.12 -10.04 -13.72
CA ASP A 181 -12.39 -10.45 -13.08
C ASP A 181 -12.21 -11.37 -11.86
N ARG A 182 -11.06 -12.05 -11.75
CA ARG A 182 -10.73 -12.89 -10.59
C ARG A 182 -10.70 -12.14 -9.26
N PHE A 183 -10.41 -10.84 -9.28
CA PHE A 183 -10.35 -10.02 -8.05
C PHE A 183 -11.73 -9.48 -7.63
N GLU A 184 -12.79 -9.73 -8.41
CA GLU A 184 -14.11 -9.14 -8.17
C GLU A 184 -14.69 -9.53 -6.81
N ALA A 185 -14.59 -10.81 -6.43
CA ALA A 185 -15.03 -11.28 -5.12
C ALA A 185 -14.27 -10.58 -3.97
N THR A 186 -12.96 -10.39 -4.15
CA THR A 186 -12.11 -9.68 -3.19
C THR A 186 -12.51 -8.20 -3.09
N ARG A 187 -12.72 -7.51 -4.22
CA ARG A 187 -13.19 -6.11 -4.27
C ARG A 187 -14.51 -5.93 -3.52
N LEU A 188 -15.47 -6.81 -3.76
CA LEU A 188 -16.76 -6.80 -3.09
C LEU A 188 -16.62 -7.05 -1.59
N ARG A 189 -15.76 -7.99 -1.18
CA ARG A 189 -15.48 -8.23 0.25
C ARG A 189 -14.87 -7.00 0.91
N ILE A 190 -13.90 -6.33 0.28
CA ILE A 190 -13.32 -5.09 0.80
C ILE A 190 -14.40 -4.02 0.96
N SER A 191 -15.28 -3.87 -0.04
CA SER A 191 -16.40 -2.92 0.03
C SER A 191 -17.36 -3.20 1.20
N VAL A 192 -17.60 -4.48 1.52
CA VAL A 192 -18.35 -4.89 2.70
C VAL A 192 -17.61 -4.53 3.99
N LEU A 193 -16.30 -4.79 4.07
CA LEU A 193 -15.47 -4.44 5.23
C LEU A 193 -15.48 -2.92 5.48
N CYS A 194 -15.41 -2.11 4.43
CA CYS A 194 -15.51 -0.64 4.54
C CYS A 194 -16.79 -0.21 5.27
N LYS A 195 -17.93 -0.79 4.88
CA LYS A 195 -19.23 -0.53 5.52
C LYS A 195 -19.27 -1.06 6.95
N GLN A 196 -18.78 -2.28 7.16
CA GLN A 196 -18.76 -2.95 8.47
C GLN A 196 -17.97 -2.14 9.52
N TYR A 197 -16.85 -1.55 9.14
CA TYR A 197 -15.99 -0.77 10.04
C TYR A 197 -16.26 0.74 9.99
N ALA A 198 -17.26 1.19 9.21
CA ALA A 198 -17.55 2.60 8.97
C ALA A 198 -16.32 3.40 8.50
N LEU A 199 -15.48 2.81 7.65
CA LEU A 199 -14.29 3.43 7.08
C LEU A 199 -14.56 3.90 5.65
N ALA A 200 -14.07 5.09 5.31
CA ALA A 200 -14.25 5.64 3.97
C ALA A 200 -13.44 4.84 2.95
N CYS A 201 -14.06 4.55 1.81
CA CYS A 201 -13.44 3.82 0.71
C CYS A 201 -13.72 4.49 -0.64
N MET A 202 -12.74 4.38 -1.53
CA MET A 202 -12.81 4.80 -2.92
C MET A 202 -12.50 3.58 -3.78
N ASP A 203 -13.53 3.07 -4.45
CA ASP A 203 -13.35 1.98 -5.40
C ASP A 203 -13.04 2.54 -6.78
N MET A 204 -11.76 2.49 -7.16
CA MET A 204 -11.32 2.83 -8.52
C MET A 204 -11.23 1.61 -9.42
N TYR A 205 -11.26 0.41 -8.85
CA TYR A 205 -11.17 -0.86 -9.57
C TYR A 205 -12.45 -1.13 -10.37
N GLY A 206 -13.61 -0.94 -9.75
CA GLY A 206 -14.91 -1.20 -10.36
C GLY A 206 -15.41 -0.11 -11.32
N VAL A 207 -14.64 0.96 -11.55
CA VAL A 207 -15.07 2.10 -12.39
C VAL A 207 -15.02 1.72 -13.86
N GLN A 208 -16.15 1.89 -14.54
CA GLN A 208 -16.29 1.64 -15.98
C GLN A 208 -16.96 2.83 -16.68
N PRO A 209 -16.50 3.24 -17.88
CA PRO A 209 -15.32 2.72 -18.60
C PRO A 209 -13.99 3.14 -17.95
N TYR A 210 -12.93 2.36 -18.18
CA TYR A 210 -11.57 2.73 -17.75
C TYR A 210 -11.11 4.04 -18.42
N ALA A 211 -10.69 5.01 -17.60
CA ALA A 211 -10.16 6.27 -18.07
C ALA A 211 -8.65 6.20 -18.28
N LEU A 212 -8.18 6.46 -19.51
CA LEU A 212 -6.76 6.55 -19.82
C LEU A 212 -6.09 7.62 -18.95
N GLY A 213 -4.89 7.32 -18.44
CA GLY A 213 -4.17 8.18 -17.50
C GLY A 213 -4.52 7.96 -16.02
N THR A 214 -5.52 7.13 -15.71
CA THR A 214 -5.77 6.69 -14.32
C THR A 214 -4.54 6.00 -13.74
N LEU A 215 -3.90 5.14 -14.54
CA LEU A 215 -2.63 4.50 -14.23
C LEU A 215 -1.56 5.00 -15.18
N ARG A 216 -0.33 5.16 -14.70
CA ARG A 216 0.84 5.48 -15.55
C ARG A 216 1.49 4.23 -16.14
N ASP A 217 1.29 3.10 -15.49
CA ASP A 217 1.81 1.80 -15.91
C ASP A 217 0.74 0.73 -15.73
N SER A 218 1.12 -0.53 -15.52
CA SER A 218 0.17 -1.62 -15.37
C SER A 218 -0.64 -1.56 -14.05
N GLN A 219 -0.17 -0.83 -13.03
CA GLN A 219 -0.76 -0.89 -11.67
C GLN A 219 -0.61 0.38 -10.81
N HIS A 220 0.31 1.29 -11.12
CA HIS A 220 0.53 2.49 -10.34
C HIS A 220 -0.26 3.67 -10.90
N LEU A 221 -0.85 4.47 -10.01
CA LEU A 221 -1.62 5.66 -10.39
C LEU A 221 -0.77 6.62 -11.23
N GLY A 222 -1.38 7.11 -12.31
CA GLY A 222 -0.91 8.25 -13.09
C GLY A 222 -1.47 9.56 -12.55
N GLU A 223 -1.21 10.67 -13.26
CA GLU A 223 -1.62 12.00 -12.79
C GLU A 223 -3.14 12.09 -12.55
N LEU A 224 -3.95 11.52 -13.45
CA LEU A 224 -5.41 11.54 -13.31
C LEU A 224 -5.88 10.73 -12.10
N GLY A 225 -5.30 9.55 -11.89
CA GLY A 225 -5.63 8.70 -10.76
C GLY A 225 -5.27 9.36 -9.43
N TRP A 226 -4.09 9.99 -9.35
CA TRP A 226 -3.69 10.74 -8.17
C TRP A 226 -4.59 11.94 -7.91
N LEU A 227 -5.02 12.66 -8.95
CA LEU A 227 -5.94 13.78 -8.80
C LEU A 227 -7.29 13.35 -8.19
N ASP A 228 -7.88 12.27 -8.69
CA ASP A 228 -9.14 11.74 -8.17
C ASP A 228 -9.00 11.30 -6.70
N VAL A 229 -7.86 10.67 -6.35
CA VAL A 229 -7.53 10.33 -4.95
C VAL A 229 -7.33 11.57 -4.09
N SER A 230 -6.58 12.57 -4.55
CA SER A 230 -6.35 13.81 -3.80
C SER A 230 -7.64 14.54 -3.51
N ARG A 231 -8.54 14.65 -4.50
CA ARG A 231 -9.88 15.19 -4.30
C ARG A 231 -10.63 14.40 -3.23
N LYS A 232 -10.58 13.07 -3.28
CA LYS A 232 -11.28 12.24 -2.30
C LYS A 232 -10.71 12.35 -0.88
N ILE A 233 -9.40 12.51 -0.75
CA ILE A 233 -8.74 12.80 0.53
C ILE A 233 -9.26 14.12 1.11
N VAL A 234 -9.37 15.17 0.29
CA VAL A 234 -9.91 16.47 0.73
C VAL A 234 -11.35 16.36 1.21
N GLU A 235 -12.18 15.57 0.53
CA GLU A 235 -13.57 15.28 0.94
C GLU A 235 -13.63 14.53 2.28
N VAL A 236 -12.78 13.52 2.49
CA VAL A 236 -12.88 12.61 3.65
C VAL A 236 -12.13 13.10 4.89
N VAL A 237 -10.92 13.64 4.70
CA VAL A 237 -10.05 14.06 5.81
C VAL A 237 -10.27 15.53 6.14
N GLY A 238 -10.83 16.29 5.19
CA GLY A 238 -11.06 17.72 5.36
C GLY A 238 -12.32 18.10 6.12
N GLU A 239 -13.22 17.15 6.39
CA GLU A 239 -14.33 17.26 7.34
C GLU A 239 -13.87 16.74 8.71
#